data_AF-A0A3N5PQZ0-F1
#
_entry.id   AF-A0A3N5PQZ0-F1
#
_cell.length_a   1.000
_cell.length_b   1.000
_cell.length_c   1.000
_cell.angle_alpha   90.00
_cell.angle_beta   90.00
_cell.angle_gamma   90.00
#
_symmetry.space_group_name_H-M   'P 1'
#
loop_
_entity.id
_entity.type
_entity.pdbx_description
1 polymer ?
#
loop_
_entity_poly.entity_id
_entity_poly.type
_entity_poly.pdbx_seq_one_letter_code
_entity_poly.pdbx_strand_id
1 'polypeptide(L)' 'MKLYRLGTVSWQDSQLLYHALPRLGREGLILLSPGSPYVCTGYFQDVEQEVEVDLCRQLGIPIFRREVGGGA' A
#
# COMPACT_ATOMS: atom_id res chain seq x y z
N MET A 1 10.70 -11.34 -17.48
CA MET A 1 9.97 -10.74 -16.33
C MET A 1 8.61 -11.41 -16.18
N LYS A 2 8.26 -11.91 -14.99
CA LYS A 2 6.94 -12.51 -14.72
C LYS A 2 5.88 -11.41 -14.57
N LEU A 3 4.67 -11.64 -15.08
CA LEU A 3 3.53 -10.74 -14.95
C LEU A 3 2.43 -11.41 -14.10
N TYR A 4 2.00 -10.75 -13.03
CA TYR A 4 0.91 -11.20 -12.15
C TYR A 4 -0.29 -10.26 -12.34
N ARG A 5 -1.38 -10.76 -12.93
CA ARG A 5 -2.64 -10.01 -13.10
C ARG A 5 -3.63 -10.46 -12.03
N LEU A 6 -3.71 -9.73 -10.93
CA LEU A 6 -4.47 -10.16 -9.75
C LEU A 6 -5.87 -9.56 -9.68
N GLY A 7 -6.17 -8.55 -10.51
CA GLY A 7 -7.45 -7.85 -10.48
C GLY A 7 -7.64 -7.12 -9.16
N THR A 8 -8.86 -7.16 -8.61
CA THR A 8 -9.16 -6.57 -7.31
C THR A 8 -8.72 -7.50 -6.18
N VAL A 9 -7.89 -6.99 -5.28
CA VAL A 9 -7.37 -7.72 -4.10
C VAL A 9 -7.71 -7.00 -2.81
N SER A 10 -7.43 -7.58 -1.65
CA SER A 10 -7.55 -6.86 -0.38
C SER A 10 -6.65 -5.61 -0.38
N TRP A 11 -7.00 -4.56 0.37
CA TRP A 11 -6.13 -3.38 0.44
C TRP A 11 -4.74 -3.74 0.98
N GLN A 12 -4.65 -4.70 1.90
CA GLN A 12 -3.39 -5.21 2.45
C GLN A 12 -2.52 -5.80 1.34
N ASP A 13 -3.09 -6.70 0.52
CA ASP A 13 -2.35 -7.34 -0.57
C ASP A 13 -1.86 -6.31 -1.60
N SER A 14 -2.64 -5.25 -1.83
CA SER A 14 -2.24 -4.17 -2.73
C SER A 14 -0.94 -3.47 -2.31
N GLN A 15 -0.61 -3.50 -1.02
CA GLN A 15 0.63 -2.92 -0.47
C GLN A 15 1.71 -3.95 -0.13
N LEU A 16 1.33 -5.12 0.36
CA LEU A 16 2.28 -6.12 0.86
C LEU A 16 2.93 -6.93 -0.25
N LEU A 17 2.25 -7.16 -1.37
CA LEU A 17 2.75 -8.06 -2.42
C LEU A 17 4.04 -7.56 -3.07
N TYR A 18 4.16 -6.24 -3.34
CA TYR A 18 5.37 -5.69 -3.93
C TYR A 18 6.55 -5.64 -2.94
N HIS A 19 6.27 -5.61 -1.63
CA HIS A 19 7.28 -5.76 -0.57
C HIS A 19 7.70 -7.21 -0.36
N ALA A 20 6.82 -8.18 -0.63
CA ALA A 20 7.08 -9.61 -0.47
C ALA A 20 7.96 -10.17 -1.59
N LEU A 21 7.77 -9.73 -2.84
CA LEU A 21 8.57 -10.18 -3.99
C LEU A 21 10.09 -10.13 -3.76
N PRO A 22 10.70 -8.99 -3.36
CA PRO A 22 12.14 -8.92 -3.13
C PRO A 22 12.60 -9.78 -1.95
N ARG A 23 11.80 -9.89 -0.88
CA ARG A 23 12.10 -10.76 0.29
C ARG A 23 12.15 -12.25 -0.10
N LEU A 24 11.39 -12.63 -1.12
CA LEU A 24 11.36 -13.99 -1.65
C LEU A 24 12.36 -14.22 -2.80
N GLY A 25 13.18 -13.21 -3.14
CA GLY A 25 14.10 -13.28 -4.28
C GLY A 25 13.38 -13.43 -5.63
N ARG A 26 12.19 -12.85 -5.77
CA ARG A 26 11.34 -12.96 -6.97
C ARG A 26 11.25 -11.62 -7.69
N GLU A 27 11.56 -11.63 -8.98
CA GLU A 27 11.28 -10.50 -9.88
C GLU A 27 9.90 -10.64 -10.55
N GLY A 28 9.28 -9.50 -10.86
CA GLY A 28 8.06 -9.45 -11.65
C GLY A 28 7.31 -8.13 -11.55
N LEU A 29 6.30 -7.98 -12.40
CA LEU A 29 5.33 -6.89 -12.39
C LEU A 29 3.99 -7.39 -11.86
N ILE A 30 3.40 -6.67 -10.91
CA ILE A 30 2.08 -6.96 -10.37
C ILE A 30 1.11 -5.88 -10.86
N LEU A 31 0.00 -6.30 -11.49
CA LEU A 31 -1.11 -5.42 -11.86
C LEU A 31 -2.34 -5.79 -11.02
N LEU A 32 -2.83 -4.81 -10.26
CA LEU A 32 -3.94 -4.99 -9.32
C LEU A 32 -4.68 -3.67 -9.07
N SER A 33 -5.81 -3.77 -8.39
CA SER A 33 -6.53 -2.67 -7.75
C SER A 33 -6.89 -3.05 -6.31
N PRO A 34 -6.86 -2.12 -5.35
CA PRO A 34 -7.34 -2.39 -4.00
C PRO A 34 -8.88 -2.54 -3.99
N GLY A 35 -9.38 -3.46 -3.17
CA GLY A 35 -10.80 -3.75 -3.01
C GLY A 35 -11.53 -2.84 -2.02
N SER A 36 -10.79 -2.02 -1.26
CA SER A 36 -11.34 -1.02 -0.36
C SER A 36 -10.40 0.19 -0.26
N PRO A 37 -10.92 1.38 0.11
CA PRO A 37 -10.10 2.56 0.36
C PRO A 37 -9.11 2.34 1.52
N TYR A 38 -7.94 2.96 1.40
CA TYR A 38 -6.92 3.08 2.44
C TYR A 38 -6.00 4.25 2.09
N VAL A 39 -5.28 4.79 3.07
CA VAL A 39 -4.26 5.81 2.87
C VAL A 39 -2.88 5.16 2.97
N CYS A 40 -2.01 5.44 1.99
CA CYS A 40 -0.63 4.97 1.99
C CYS A 40 0.36 6.13 2.11
N THR A 41 1.08 6.20 3.23
CA THR A 41 2.13 7.20 3.43
C THR A 41 3.51 6.63 3.09
N GLY A 42 4.39 7.48 2.60
CA GLY A 42 5.78 7.14 2.34
C GLY A 42 6.57 6.90 3.62
N TYR A 43 7.68 6.18 3.51
CA TYR A 43 8.48 5.77 4.65
C TYR A 43 8.94 6.95 5.52
N PHE A 44 9.27 8.09 4.91
CA PHE A 44 9.86 9.25 5.58
C PHE A 44 8.85 10.35 5.96
N GLN A 45 7.55 10.17 5.69
CA GLN A 45 6.55 11.20 5.95
C GLN A 45 6.11 11.21 7.42
N ASP A 46 5.77 12.39 7.96
CA ASP A 46 5.05 12.46 9.22
C ASP A 46 3.56 12.24 8.96
N VAL A 47 2.96 11.22 9.58
CA VAL A 47 1.56 10.86 9.28
C VAL A 47 0.58 11.93 9.74
N GLU A 48 0.86 12.59 10.87
CA GLU A 48 -0.03 13.58 11.47
C GLU A 48 -0.03 14.91 10.68
N GLN A 49 0.99 15.15 9.85
CA GLN A 49 1.07 16.35 9.01
C GLN A 49 0.43 16.15 7.62
N GLU A 50 0.32 14.91 7.17
CA GLU A 50 -0.06 14.57 5.78
C GLU A 50 -1.48 14.00 5.70
N VAL A 51 -2.02 13.48 6.81
CA VAL A 51 -3.27 12.75 6.84
C VAL A 51 -4.15 13.24 7.98
N GLU A 52 -5.42 13.49 7.69
CA GLU A 52 -6.46 13.69 8.71
C GLU A 52 -6.73 12.36 9.43
N VAL A 53 -5.90 12.02 10.42
CA VAL A 53 -5.92 10.73 11.12
C VAL A 53 -7.25 10.47 11.81
N ASP A 54 -7.82 11.50 12.45
CA ASP A 54 -9.10 11.36 13.14
C ASP A 54 -10.26 11.12 12.18
N LEU A 55 -10.26 11.78 11.02
CA LEU A 55 -11.26 11.52 9.99
C LEU A 55 -11.13 10.09 9.42
N CYS A 56 -9.90 9.64 9.15
CA CYS A 56 -9.66 8.27 8.70
C CYS A 56 -10.16 7.25 9.72
N ARG A 57 -9.90 7.49 11.01
CA ARG A 57 -10.37 6.65 12.11
C ARG A 57 -11.91 6.63 12.18
N GLN A 58 -12.56 7.78 12.07
CA GLN A 58 -14.02 7.89 12.08
C GLN A 58 -14.67 7.16 10.89
N LEU A 59 -14.05 7.24 9.71
CA LEU A 59 -14.53 6.58 8.49
C LEU A 59 -14.10 5.11 8.37
N GLY A 60 -13.29 4.60 9.30
CA GLY A 60 -12.74 3.24 9.25
C GLY A 60 -11.76 3.02 8.10
N ILE A 61 -11.10 4.07 7.62
CA ILE A 61 -10.11 4.02 6.54
C ILE A 61 -8.73 3.67 7.14
N PRO A 62 -8.11 2.54 6.76
CA PRO A 62 -6.79 2.18 7.26
C PRO A 62 -5.71 3.14 6.76
N ILE A 63 -4.70 3.39 7.61
CA ILE A 63 -3.49 4.13 7.26
C ILE A 63 -2.30 3.16 7.30
N PHE A 64 -1.53 3.10 6.22
CA PHE A 64 -0.38 2.21 6.06
C PHE A 64 0.87 2.98 5.64
N ARG A 65 1.98 2.76 6.33
CA ARG A 65 3.30 3.30 5.96
C ARG A 65 4.08 2.27 5.16
N ARG A 66 4.39 2.57 3.89
CA ARG A 66 5.20 1.67 3.04
C ARG A 66 6.69 1.83 3.31
N GLU A 67 7.48 0.79 3.02
CA GLU A 67 8.96 0.80 3.18
C GLU A 67 9.70 1.39 1.97
N VAL A 68 9.05 2.31 1.26
CA VAL A 68 9.65 3.02 0.12
C VAL A 68 9.35 4.52 0.24
N GLY A 69 10.16 5.34 -0.43
CA GLY A 69 9.98 6.79 -0.46
C GLY A 69 8.75 7.26 -1.25
N GLY A 70 8.74 8.56 -1.58
CA GLY A 70 7.59 9.25 -2.19
C GLY A 70 6.61 9.81 -1.14
N GLY A 71 5.67 10.63 -1.60
CA GLY A 71 4.65 11.27 -0.76
C GLY A 71 3.37 10.44 -0.60
N ALA A 72 2.37 11.05 0.04
CA ALA A 72 1.01 10.58 0.21
C ALA A 72 0.07 11.46 -0.64
#